data_AF-A0A935YW64-F1
#
_entry.id   AF-A0A935YW64-F1
#
_cell.length_a   1.000
_cell.length_b   1.000
_cell.length_c   1.000
_cell.angle_alpha   90.00
_cell.angle_beta   90.00
_cell.angle_gamma   90.00
#
_symmetry.space_group_name_H-M   'P 1'
#
loop_
_entity.id
_entity.type
_entity.pdbx_description
1 polymer ?
#
loop_
_entity_poly.entity_id
_entity_poly.type
_entity_poly.pdbx_seq_one_letter_code
_entity_poly.pdbx_strand_id
1 'polypeptide(L)'
;MTHRKREKAWTDFQAWCTARGLRALPAHPWTVAAYARWCEARHRYPIILNRVRAIARAHLLACVASPDRHPTVTRTLRTLEIRNRSRADRAALFPAEEIAPMPVSAKPSRRSLRDRRRERVLRAVPRLVSRRPKG
;
A
#
# COMPACT_ATOMS: atom_id res chain seq x y z
N MET A 1 19.84 -6.39 10.32
CA MET A 1 20.13 -5.25 9.41
C MET A 1 21.64 -5.23 9.16
N THR A 2 22.10 -5.14 7.91
CA THR A 2 23.55 -5.12 7.60
C THR A 2 24.21 -3.80 7.99
N HIS A 3 25.55 -3.78 8.11
CA HIS A 3 26.32 -2.57 8.46
C HIS A 3 26.00 -1.38 7.55
N ARG A 4 26.15 -1.58 6.23
CA ARG A 4 25.89 -0.56 5.21
C ARG A 4 24.47 0.02 5.27
N LYS A 5 23.46 -0.81 5.56
CA LYS A 5 22.08 -0.34 5.71
C LYS A 5 21.93 0.56 6.94
N ARG A 6 22.57 0.22 8.06
CA ARG A 6 22.54 1.05 9.28
C ARG A 6 23.20 2.40 9.05
N GLU A 7 24.36 2.39 8.41
CA GLU A 7 25.12 3.59 8.07
C GLU A 7 24.29 4.51 7.16
N LYS A 8 23.68 3.95 6.10
CA LYS A 8 22.75 4.71 5.26
C LYS A 8 21.58 5.30 6.06
N ALA A 9 20.98 4.52 6.97
CA ALA A 9 19.88 5.01 7.80
C ALA A 9 20.29 6.18 8.72
N TRP A 10 21.54 6.17 9.20
CA TRP A 10 22.12 7.26 9.97
C TRP A 10 22.38 8.49 9.10
N THR A 11 23.04 8.33 7.94
CA THR A 11 23.29 9.43 7.00
C THR A 11 21.98 10.08 6.53
N ASP A 12 20.96 9.28 6.21
CA ASP A 12 19.64 9.80 5.83
C ASP A 12 19.01 10.63 6.97
N PHE A 13 19.19 10.21 8.23
CA PHE A 13 18.70 10.95 9.41
C PHE A 13 19.45 12.26 9.61
N GLN A 14 20.79 12.25 9.49
CA GLN A 14 21.61 13.46 9.55
C GLN A 14 21.18 14.47 8.50
N ALA A 15 21.04 14.03 7.24
CA ALA A 15 20.58 14.90 6.15
C ALA A 15 19.17 15.48 6.44
N TRP A 16 18.25 14.66 6.96
CA TRP A 16 16.92 15.10 7.33
C TRP A 16 16.91 16.15 8.44
N CYS A 17 17.80 16.00 9.44
CA CYS A 17 18.02 16.96 10.52
C CYS A 17 18.63 18.27 9.99
N THR A 18 19.69 18.19 9.19
CA THR A 18 20.37 19.35 8.61
C THR A 18 19.42 20.21 7.77
N ALA A 19 18.59 19.57 6.94
CA ALA A 19 17.59 20.26 6.13
C ALA A 19 16.51 21.01 6.96
N ARG A 20 16.45 20.77 8.28
CA ARG A 20 15.48 21.38 9.21
C ARG A 20 16.15 22.20 10.31
N GLY A 21 17.47 22.39 10.27
CA GLY A 21 18.22 23.06 11.33
C GLY A 21 18.20 22.33 12.67
N LEU A 22 17.97 21.01 12.67
CA LEU A 22 17.92 20.20 13.89
C LEU A 22 19.28 19.55 14.16
N ARG A 23 19.63 19.37 15.44
CA ARG A 23 20.81 18.61 15.85
C ARG A 23 20.53 17.11 15.77
N ALA A 24 21.36 16.39 15.01
CA ALA A 24 21.27 14.93 14.87
C ALA A 24 21.93 14.17 16.03
N LEU A 25 22.89 14.79 16.73
CA LEU A 25 23.59 14.20 17.88
C LEU A 25 24.02 15.29 18.88
N PRO A 26 23.67 15.16 20.18
CA PRO A 26 22.60 14.31 20.69
C PRO A 26 21.24 14.79 20.14
N ALA A 27 20.46 13.88 19.57
CA ALA A 27 19.12 14.20 19.11
C ALA A 27 18.14 14.25 20.28
N HIS A 28 17.29 15.28 20.29
CA HIS A 28 16.17 15.31 21.21
C HIS A 28 15.20 14.14 20.88
N PRO A 29 14.60 13.45 21.87
CA PRO A 29 13.69 12.33 21.60
C PRO A 29 12.51 12.70 20.68
N TRP A 30 12.03 13.93 20.75
CA TRP A 30 10.99 14.44 19.86
C TRP A 30 11.46 14.50 18.39
N THR A 31 12.73 14.82 18.13
CA THR A 31 13.33 14.80 16.79
C THR A 31 13.29 13.39 16.18
N VAL A 32 13.63 12.38 16.99
CA VAL A 32 13.60 10.98 16.55
C VAL A 32 12.16 10.50 16.30
N ALA A 33 11.22 10.88 17.16
CA ALA A 33 9.80 10.60 16.97
C ALA A 33 9.25 11.26 15.69
N ALA A 34 9.55 12.54 15.45
CA ALA A 34 9.17 13.27 14.25
C ALA A 34 9.75 12.63 12.99
N TYR A 35 11.01 12.20 13.02
CA TYR A 35 11.64 11.46 11.93
C TYR A 35 10.96 10.11 11.66
N ALA A 36 10.61 9.35 12.70
CA ALA A 36 9.89 8.09 12.56
C ALA A 36 8.52 8.29 11.89
N ARG A 37 7.79 9.36 12.26
CA ARG A 37 6.53 9.76 11.61
C ARG A 37 6.77 10.16 10.15
N TRP A 38 7.80 10.94 9.85
CA TRP A 38 8.15 11.32 8.47
C TRP A 38 8.48 10.10 7.58
N CYS A 39 9.07 9.06 8.16
CA CYS A 39 9.37 7.80 7.47
C CYS A 39 8.10 6.97 7.14
N GLU A 40 6.99 7.16 7.87
CA GLU A 40 5.75 6.37 7.71
C GLU A 40 5.22 6.39 6.29
N ALA A 41 5.33 7.52 5.59
CA ALA A 41 4.86 7.66 4.21
C ALA A 41 5.64 6.79 3.20
N ARG A 42 6.89 6.43 3.52
CA ARG A 42 7.84 5.81 2.58
C ARG A 42 8.22 4.38 2.95
N HIS A 43 8.00 3.99 4.19
CA HIS A 43 8.56 2.76 4.75
C HIS A 43 7.54 1.99 5.59
N ARG A 44 7.63 0.65 5.55
CA ARG A 44 6.89 -0.23 6.47
C ARG A 44 7.48 -0.15 7.87
N TYR A 45 6.67 -0.41 8.89
CA TYR A 45 7.08 -0.32 10.29
C TYR A 45 8.41 -1.03 10.62
N PRO A 46 8.69 -2.28 10.16
CA PRO A 46 9.97 -2.94 10.45
C PRO A 46 11.20 -2.17 9.92
N ILE A 47 11.06 -1.44 8.82
CA ILE A 47 12.12 -0.59 8.27
C ILE A 47 12.31 0.63 9.16
N ILE A 48 11.22 1.28 9.59
CA ILE A 48 11.26 2.45 10.47
C ILE A 48 11.93 2.09 11.80
N LEU A 49 11.55 0.97 12.41
CA LEU A 49 12.15 0.47 13.65
C LEU A 49 13.66 0.25 13.51
N ASN A 50 14.10 -0.36 12.40
CA ASN A 50 15.51 -0.55 12.11
C ASN A 50 16.27 0.77 11.92
N ARG A 51 15.64 1.81 11.35
CA ARG A 51 16.22 3.15 11.24
C ARG A 51 16.38 3.81 12.62
N VAL A 52 15.37 3.71 13.49
CA VAL A 52 15.46 4.22 14.87
C VAL A 52 16.55 3.50 15.67
N ARG A 53 16.69 2.18 15.50
CA ARG A 53 17.80 1.42 16.10
C ARG A 53 19.18 1.85 15.59
N ALA A 54 19.29 2.25 14.31
CA ALA A 54 20.53 2.78 13.78
C ALA A 54 20.90 4.14 14.41
N ILE A 55 19.90 5.00 14.65
CA ILE A 55 20.07 6.28 15.36
C ILE A 55 20.50 6.04 16.81
N ALA A 56 19.82 5.13 17.52
CA ALA A 56 20.15 4.73 18.88
C ALA A 56 21.61 4.24 18.98
N ARG A 57 22.04 3.39 18.05
CA ARG A 57 23.43 2.92 17.98
C ARG A 57 24.42 4.08 17.82
N ALA A 58 24.14 5.06 16.97
CA ALA A 58 25.02 6.22 16.79
C ALA A 58 25.15 7.03 18.09
N HIS A 59 24.09 7.14 18.88
CA HIS A 59 24.12 7.79 20.19
C HIS A 59 24.98 7.00 21.19
N LEU A 60 24.80 5.68 21.24
CA LEU A 60 25.59 4.80 22.10
C LEU A 60 27.08 4.83 21.74
N LEU A 61 27.43 4.83 20.45
CA LEU A 61 28.82 4.93 19.99
C LEU A 61 29.47 6.27 20.31
N ALA A 62 28.66 7.33 20.47
CA ALA A 62 29.11 8.64 20.92
C ALA A 62 29.04 8.82 22.44
N CYS A 63 28.76 7.75 23.19
CA CYS A 63 28.65 7.76 24.65
C CYS A 63 27.59 8.74 25.19
N VAL A 64 26.53 9.02 24.42
CA VAL A 64 25.40 9.87 24.84
C VAL A 64 24.13 9.05 25.06
N ALA A 65 23.17 9.62 25.78
CA ALA A 65 21.89 8.97 26.07
C ALA A 65 21.15 8.58 24.79
N SER A 66 20.72 7.32 24.73
CA SER A 66 20.00 6.79 23.56
C SER A 66 18.53 7.23 23.57
N PRO A 67 18.02 7.82 22.47
CA PRO A 67 16.67 8.36 22.41
C PRO A 67 15.57 7.29 22.27
N ASP A 68 15.91 6.04 21.93
CA ASP A 68 14.95 4.96 21.64
C ASP A 68 14.14 4.50 22.84
N ARG A 69 14.70 4.61 24.06
CA ARG A 69 14.01 4.23 25.31
C ARG A 69 13.07 5.32 25.84
N HIS A 70 13.14 6.53 25.28
CA HIS A 70 12.32 7.63 25.76
C HIS A 70 10.82 7.39 25.48
N PRO A 71 9.91 7.68 26.43
CA PRO A 71 8.47 7.42 26.28
C PRO A 71 7.83 7.99 25.00
N THR A 72 8.29 9.17 24.56
CA THR A 72 7.81 9.79 23.32
C THR A 72 8.11 8.93 22.09
N VAL A 73 9.32 8.34 22.02
CA VAL A 73 9.73 7.52 20.88
C VAL A 73 9.01 6.18 20.91
N THR A 74 8.93 5.54 22.09
CA THR A 74 8.24 4.24 22.24
C THR A 74 6.75 4.34 21.92
N ARG A 75 6.05 5.37 22.43
CA ARG A 75 4.64 5.63 22.11
C ARG A 75 4.44 5.87 20.61
N THR A 76 5.30 6.66 19.99
CA THR A 76 5.25 6.94 18.55
C THR A 76 5.42 5.65 17.73
N LEU A 77 6.41 4.83 18.05
CA LEU A 77 6.63 3.55 17.39
C LEU A 77 5.43 2.61 17.54
N ARG A 78 4.83 2.54 18.74
CA ARG A 78 3.60 1.76 18.97
C ARG A 78 2.45 2.22 18.07
N THR A 79 2.22 3.53 17.95
CA THR A 79 1.20 4.06 17.04
C THR A 79 1.49 3.69 15.58
N LEU A 80 2.74 3.77 15.14
CA LEU A 80 3.15 3.38 13.79
C LEU A 80 2.95 1.88 13.53
N GLU A 81 3.19 1.04 14.52
CA GLU A 81 2.95 -0.40 14.42
C GLU A 81 1.46 -0.72 14.21
N ILE A 82 0.60 -0.14 15.04
CA ILE A 82 -0.86 -0.31 14.97
C ILE A 82 -1.38 0.14 13.59
N ARG A 83 -0.90 1.29 13.09
CA ARG A 83 -1.27 1.83 11.78
C ARG A 83 -0.75 0.98 10.63
N ASN A 84 0.46 0.44 10.74
CA ASN A 84 1.02 -0.44 9.72
C ASN A 84 0.23 -1.75 9.62
N ARG A 85 -0.25 -2.29 10.75
CA ARG A 85 -1.08 -3.50 10.81
C ARG A 85 -2.44 -3.29 10.13
N SER A 86 -3.16 -2.25 10.54
CA SER A 86 -4.49 -1.91 10.00
C SER A 86 -4.48 -1.34 8.56
N ARG A 87 -3.31 -1.21 7.93
CA ARG A 87 -3.20 -0.66 6.56
C ARG A 87 -3.82 -1.58 5.51
N ALA A 88 -3.74 -2.91 5.69
CA ALA A 88 -4.37 -3.87 4.79
C ALA A 88 -5.89 -3.82 4.96
N ASP A 89 -6.36 -3.87 6.22
CA ASP A 89 -7.78 -3.84 6.56
C ASP A 89 -8.47 -2.56 6.03
N ARG A 90 -7.82 -1.40 6.12
CA ARG A 90 -8.35 -0.14 5.57
C ARG A 90 -8.46 -0.09 4.05
N ALA A 91 -7.73 -0.96 3.33
CA ALA A 91 -7.82 -1.04 1.87
C ALA A 91 -8.91 -2.03 1.41
N ALA A 92 -9.38 -2.90 2.30
CA ALA A 92 -10.48 -3.82 2.04
C ALA A 92 -11.82 -3.08 2.20
N LEU A 93 -12.18 -2.28 1.18
CA LEU A 93 -13.47 -1.59 1.14
C LEU A 93 -14.65 -2.55 0.99
N PHE A 94 -14.40 -3.72 0.39
CA PHE A 94 -15.34 -4.83 0.26
C PHE A 94 -14.68 -6.06 0.86
N PRO A 95 -15.21 -6.62 1.96
CA PRO A 95 -14.71 -7.87 2.52
C PRO A 95 -14.82 -8.98 1.46
N ALA A 96 -13.85 -9.90 1.42
CA ALA A 96 -13.81 -10.93 0.39
C ALA A 96 -15.05 -11.84 0.45
N GLU A 97 -15.66 -11.93 1.64
CA GLU A 97 -16.86 -12.68 1.95
C GLU A 97 -18.13 -12.07 1.31
N GLU A 98 -18.14 -10.76 1.06
CA GLU A 98 -19.27 -10.03 0.46
C GLU A 98 -19.17 -9.94 -1.07
N ILE A 99 -18.03 -10.32 -1.65
CA ILE A 99 -17.84 -10.37 -3.10
C ILE A 99 -18.54 -11.63 -3.61
N ALA A 100 -19.73 -11.46 -4.19
CA ALA A 100 -20.44 -12.56 -4.86
C ALA A 100 -19.49 -13.28 -5.82
N PRO A 101 -19.48 -14.63 -5.87
CA PRO A 101 -18.60 -15.37 -6.75
C PRO A 101 -18.85 -14.91 -8.18
N MET A 102 -17.81 -14.34 -8.80
CA MET A 102 -17.89 -13.95 -10.20
C MET A 102 -18.21 -15.22 -10.99
N PRO A 103 -19.30 -15.26 -11.80
CA PRO A 103 -19.58 -16.43 -12.61
C PRO A 103 -18.36 -16.64 -13.49
N VAL A 104 -17.61 -17.71 -13.23
CA VAL A 104 -16.51 -18.14 -14.09
C VAL A 104 -17.13 -18.36 -15.45
N SER A 105 -16.95 -17.39 -16.35
CA SER A 105 -17.41 -17.49 -17.72
C SER A 105 -16.85 -18.79 -18.27
N ALA A 106 -17.75 -19.74 -18.52
CA ALA A 106 -17.39 -21.04 -19.06
C ALA A 106 -16.49 -20.78 -20.27
N LYS A 107 -15.32 -21.46 -20.30
CA LYS A 107 -14.34 -21.38 -21.40
C LYS A 107 -15.11 -21.22 -22.72
N PRO A 108 -14.85 -20.18 -23.54
CA PRO A 108 -15.59 -20.02 -24.78
C PRO A 108 -15.42 -21.32 -25.55
N SER A 109 -16.50 -22.09 -25.68
CA SER A 109 -16.48 -23.28 -26.49
C SER A 109 -16.04 -22.79 -27.88
N ARG A 110 -15.04 -23.44 -28.47
CA ARG A 110 -14.64 -23.17 -29.85
C ARG A 110 -15.79 -23.63 -30.75
N ARG A 111 -16.86 -22.84 -30.79
CA ARG A 111 -18.01 -23.08 -31.64
C ARG A 111 -17.52 -22.88 -33.06
N SER A 112 -17.55 -23.95 -33.85
CA SER A 112 -17.00 -23.93 -35.21
C SER A 112 -17.69 -22.85 -36.04
N LEU A 113 -16.94 -22.23 -36.97
CA LEU A 113 -17.45 -21.23 -37.91
C LEU A 113 -18.68 -21.71 -38.71
N ARG A 114 -18.88 -23.02 -38.85
CA ARG A 114 -20.06 -23.60 -39.51
C ARG A 114 -21.36 -23.35 -38.76
N ASP A 115 -21.31 -23.33 -37.42
CA ASP A 115 -22.49 -23.16 -36.57
C ASP A 115 -23.02 -21.71 -36.63
N ARG A 116 -22.11 -20.73 -36.72
CA ARG A 116 -22.45 -19.30 -36.90
C ARG A 116 -23.18 -18.99 -38.21
N ARG A 117 -22.99 -19.81 -39.25
CA ARG A 117 -23.60 -19.56 -40.59
C ARG A 117 -25.09 -19.92 -40.64
N ARG A 118 -25.58 -20.79 -39.75
CA ARG A 118 -27.00 -21.20 -39.73
C ARG A 118 -27.92 -20.18 -39.06
N GLU A 119 -27.40 -19.37 -38.14
CA GLU A 119 -28.20 -18.44 -37.33
C GLU A 119 -28.35 -17.05 -37.96
N ARG A 120 -27.44 -16.64 -38.85
CA ARG A 120 -27.52 -15.36 -39.59
C ARG A 120 -27.94 -15.57 -41.04
N VAL A 121 -29.22 -15.88 -41.23
CA VAL A 121 -29.90 -15.48 -42.47
C VAL A 121 -31.10 -14.63 -42.08
N LEU A 122 -30.82 -13.35 -41.82
CA LEU A 122 -31.86 -12.32 -41.77
C LEU A 122 -32.51 -12.29 -43.16
N ARG A 123 -33.81 -12.60 -43.25
CA ARG A 123 -34.55 -12.50 -44.52
C ARG A 123 -34.62 -11.02 -44.92
N ALA A 124 -34.20 -10.72 -46.15
CA ALA A 124 -34.17 -9.36 -46.68
C ALA A 124 -35.55 -8.79 -47.06
N VAL A 125 -36.62 -9.59 -46.96
CA VAL A 125 -37.97 -9.18 -47.39
C VAL A 125 -38.95 -9.23 -46.21
N PRO A 126 -39.47 -8.09 -45.73
CA PRO A 126 -40.52 -8.06 -44.72
C PRO A 126 -41.84 -8.60 -45.30
N ARG A 127 -42.65 -9.27 -44.47
CA ARG A 127 -43.96 -9.79 -44.89
C ARG A 127 -44.95 -8.63 -45.04
N LEU A 128 -45.41 -8.39 -46.27
CA LEU A 128 -46.53 -7.48 -46.55
C LEU A 128 -47.83 -8.09 -46.01
N VAL A 129 -48.50 -7.35 -45.12
CA VAL A 129 -49.83 -7.70 -44.62
C VAL A 129 -50.87 -7.01 -45.49
N SER A 130 -51.63 -7.76 -46.29
CA SER A 130 -52.78 -7.19 -47.00
C SER A 130 -53.95 -7.03 -46.04
N ARG A 131 -54.31 -5.79 -45.69
CA ARG A 131 -55.61 -5.53 -45.06
C ARG A 131 -56.69 -5.54 -46.13
N ARG A 132 -57.62 -6.50 -46.05
CA ARG A 132 -58.81 -6.54 -46.92
C ARG A 132 -59.75 -5.40 -46.50
N PRO A 133 -60.17 -4.49 -47.40
CA PRO A 133 -61.19 -3.50 -47.06
C PRO A 133 -62.51 -4.24 -46.83
N LYS A 134 -63.23 -3.86 -45.77
CA LYS A 134 -64.60 -4.30 -45.54
C LYS A 134 -65.50 -3.49 -46.46
N GLY A 135 -66.14 -4.16 -47.43
CA GLY A 135 -67.34 -3.65 -48.08
C GLY A 135 -68.56 -3.92 -47.22
#